data_AF-A0A328FGM4-F1
#
_entry.id   AF-A0A328FGM4-F1
#
_cell.length_a   1.000
_cell.length_b   1.000
_cell.length_c   1.000
_cell.angle_alpha   90.00
_cell.angle_beta   90.00
_cell.angle_gamma   90.00
#
_symmetry.space_group_name_H-M   'P 1'
#
loop_
_entity.id
_entity.type
_entity.pdbx_description
1 polymer ?
#
loop_
_entity_poly.entity_id
_entity_poly.type
_entity_poly.pdbx_seq_one_letter_code
_entity_poly.pdbx_strand_id
1 'polypeptide(L)'
;MNLKPTCKSQYLAVHSEARQLLDQGYTKKTVFDYFVAQKKITMSYKAWVKIVDNYDQKSPFSRKKKTSTARKTIGQSLGSKKGKFSHSNDPYPTEDTTDSIVEEKENEKPFNLIQKGK
;
A
#
# COMPACT_ATOMS: atom_id res chain seq x y z
N MET A 1 6.70 8.97 -28.42
CA MET A 1 6.23 8.77 -27.03
C MET A 1 7.18 7.80 -26.34
N ASN A 2 7.93 8.23 -25.32
CA ASN A 2 8.84 7.35 -24.57
C ASN A 2 8.05 6.56 -23.52
N LEU A 3 7.39 5.47 -23.94
CA LEU A 3 6.64 4.61 -23.03
C LEU A 3 7.63 3.82 -22.16
N LYS A 4 7.58 4.03 -20.84
CA LYS A 4 8.36 3.20 -19.92
C LYS A 4 7.88 1.74 -20.01
N PRO A 5 8.77 0.77 -20.22
CA PRO A 5 8.37 -0.62 -20.38
C PRO A 5 7.74 -1.13 -19.10
N THR A 6 6.61 -1.83 -19.22
CA THR A 6 5.92 -2.43 -18.07
C THR A 6 6.76 -3.53 -17.42
N CYS A 7 6.55 -3.79 -16.13
CA CYS A 7 7.21 -4.90 -15.43
C CYS A 7 7.01 -6.25 -16.14
N LYS A 8 5.80 -6.48 -16.67
CA LYS A 8 5.46 -7.68 -17.44
C LYS A 8 6.28 -7.79 -18.72
N SER A 9 6.35 -6.74 -19.52
CA SER A 9 7.12 -6.75 -20.78
C SER A 9 8.62 -6.93 -20.53
N GLN A 10 9.16 -6.30 -19.48
CA GLN A 10 10.56 -6.47 -19.08
C GLN A 10 10.87 -7.93 -18.71
N TYR A 11 10.02 -8.56 -17.89
CA TYR A 11 10.23 -9.96 -17.51
C TYR A 11 10.11 -10.91 -18.71
N LEU A 12 9.10 -10.71 -19.56
CA LEU A 12 8.90 -11.55 -20.75
C LEU A 12 10.10 -11.52 -21.70
N ALA A 13 10.80 -10.38 -21.78
CA ALA A 13 12.02 -10.26 -22.59
C ALA A 13 13.20 -11.08 -22.05
N VAL A 14 13.27 -11.31 -20.73
CA VAL A 14 14.39 -12.02 -20.08
C VAL A 14 14.02 -13.43 -19.61
N HIS A 15 12.75 -13.85 -19.76
CA HIS A 15 12.21 -15.05 -19.14
C HIS A 15 12.96 -16.34 -19.53
N SER A 16 13.27 -16.52 -20.81
CA SER A 16 13.97 -17.71 -21.29
C SER A 16 15.38 -17.81 -20.70
N GLU A 17 16.14 -16.72 -20.76
CA GLU A 17 17.50 -16.63 -20.22
C GLU A 17 17.49 -16.78 -18.69
N ALA A 18 16.53 -16.15 -18.02
CA ALA A 18 16.34 -16.26 -16.59
C ALA A 18 16.09 -17.71 -16.16
N ARG A 19 15.23 -18.42 -16.89
CA ARG A 19 14.91 -19.82 -16.61
C ARG A 19 16.15 -20.71 -16.79
N GLN A 20 16.89 -20.53 -17.88
CA GLN A 20 18.13 -21.28 -18.11
C GLN A 20 19.15 -21.07 -16.98
N LEU A 21 19.34 -19.82 -16.54
CA LEU A 21 20.26 -19.53 -15.43
C LEU A 21 19.77 -20.13 -14.10
N LEU A 22 18.47 -20.12 -13.85
CA LEU A 22 17.91 -20.75 -12.65
C LEU A 22 18.04 -22.28 -12.71
N ASP A 23 17.82 -22.90 -13.87
CA ASP A 23 17.98 -24.34 -14.09
C ASP A 23 19.45 -24.79 -13.95
N GLN A 24 20.39 -23.90 -14.27
CA GLN A 24 21.83 -24.09 -14.03
C GLN A 24 22.23 -23.98 -12.54
N GLY A 25 21.30 -23.64 -11.66
CA GLY A 25 21.53 -23.55 -10.21
C GLY A 25 21.98 -22.18 -9.71
N TYR A 26 21.96 -21.13 -10.56
CA TYR A 26 22.27 -19.79 -10.09
C TYR A 26 21.20 -19.26 -9.14
N THR A 27 21.61 -18.46 -8.16
CA THR A 27 20.67 -17.87 -7.21
C THR A 27 19.79 -16.80 -7.88
N LYS A 28 18.56 -16.63 -7.39
CA LYS A 28 17.63 -15.58 -7.87
C LYS A 28 18.23 -14.18 -7.80
N LYS A 29 19.12 -13.93 -6.83
CA LYS A 29 19.82 -12.65 -6.64
C LYS A 29 20.88 -12.42 -7.71
N THR A 30 21.75 -13.41 -7.96
CA THR A 30 22.79 -13.30 -8.99
C THR A 30 22.20 -13.10 -10.38
N VAL A 31 21.11 -13.81 -10.69
CA VAL A 31 20.39 -13.65 -11.96
C VAL A 31 19.77 -12.25 -12.07
N PHE A 32 19.20 -11.72 -10.99
CA PHE A 32 18.68 -10.35 -10.96
C PHE A 32 19.77 -9.31 -11.20
N ASP A 33 20.88 -9.41 -10.47
CA ASP A 33 21.99 -8.45 -10.56
C ASP A 33 22.60 -8.45 -11.98
N TYR A 34 22.70 -9.62 -12.61
CA TYR A 34 23.11 -9.77 -14.00
C TYR A 34 22.20 -9.01 -14.97
N PHE A 35 20.87 -9.14 -14.84
CA PHE A 35 19.93 -8.45 -15.72
C PHE A 35 19.86 -6.93 -15.48
N VAL A 36 20.08 -6.50 -14.24
CA VAL A 36 20.18 -5.07 -13.89
C VAL A 36 21.46 -4.46 -14.48
N ALA A 37 22.59 -5.15 -14.38
CA ALA A 37 23.86 -4.71 -14.97
C ALA A 37 23.77 -4.53 -16.48
N GLN A 38 23.03 -5.43 -17.16
CA GLN A 38 22.77 -5.33 -18.61
C GLN A 38 21.67 -4.32 -18.96
N LYS A 39 21.09 -3.62 -17.98
CA LYS A 39 19.96 -2.69 -18.16
C LYS A 39 18.73 -3.33 -18.84
N LYS A 40 18.60 -4.66 -18.78
CA LYS A 40 17.47 -5.42 -19.36
C LYS A 40 16.22 -5.30 -18.50
N ILE A 41 16.39 -5.16 -17.18
CA ILE A 41 15.29 -4.96 -16.22
C ILE A 41 15.52 -3.70 -15.39
N THR A 42 14.43 -3.01 -15.07
CA THR A 42 14.40 -1.86 -14.16
C THR A 42 13.46 -2.07 -12.98
N MET A 43 12.80 -3.24 -12.92
CA MET A 43 11.92 -3.61 -11.81
C MET A 43 12.70 -3.85 -10.52
N SER A 44 12.02 -3.64 -9.38
CA SER A 44 12.61 -3.94 -8.07
C SER A 44 12.87 -5.44 -7.88
N TYR A 45 13.88 -5.78 -7.07
CA TYR A 45 14.18 -7.16 -6.70
C TYR A 45 12.98 -7.89 -6.08
N LYS A 46 12.16 -7.21 -5.27
CA LYS A 46 10.94 -7.81 -4.69
C LYS A 46 9.92 -8.21 -5.75
N ALA A 47 9.81 -7.43 -6.84
CA ALA A 47 8.94 -7.77 -7.96
C ALA A 47 9.49 -8.97 -8.73
N TRP A 48 10.80 -8.96 -9.00
CA TRP A 48 11.52 -10.07 -9.63
C TRP A 48 11.28 -11.40 -8.91
N VAL A 49 11.58 -11.45 -7.60
CA VAL A 49 11.42 -12.67 -6.78
C VAL A 49 9.98 -13.17 -6.83
N LYS A 50 8.99 -12.28 -6.72
CA LYS A 50 7.57 -12.69 -6.81
C LYS A 50 7.21 -13.32 -8.16
N ILE A 51 7.74 -12.79 -9.26
CA ILE A 51 7.46 -13.34 -10.59
C ILE A 51 8.14 -14.70 -10.74
N VAL A 52 9.41 -14.79 -10.35
CA VAL A 52 10.18 -16.04 -10.39
C VAL A 52 9.57 -17.11 -9.48
N ASP A 53 9.06 -16.76 -8.29
CA ASP A 53 8.41 -17.72 -7.38
C ASP A 53 7.08 -18.24 -7.90
N ASN A 54 6.38 -17.48 -8.76
CA ASN A 54 5.07 -17.84 -9.29
C ASN A 54 5.11 -18.22 -10.77
N TYR A 55 6.29 -18.48 -11.34
CA TYR A 55 6.46 -18.68 -12.79
C TYR A 55 5.64 -19.87 -13.33
N ASP A 56 5.47 -20.93 -12.55
CA ASP A 56 4.67 -22.12 -12.90
C ASP A 56 3.15 -21.87 -12.87
N GLN A 57 2.69 -20.76 -12.31
CA GLN A 57 1.26 -20.46 -12.29
C GLN A 57 0.81 -19.94 -13.65
N LYS A 58 -0.41 -20.32 -14.09
CA LYS A 58 -1.04 -19.82 -15.33
C LYS A 58 -1.02 -18.29 -15.47
N SER A 59 -0.92 -17.55 -14.36
CA SER A 59 -0.75 -16.10 -14.39
C SER A 59 0.21 -15.61 -13.29
N PRO A 60 1.53 -15.56 -13.57
CA PRO A 60 2.56 -15.17 -12.59
C PRO A 60 2.49 -13.68 -12.21
N PHE A 61 1.79 -12.89 -13.03
CA PHE A 61 1.53 -11.46 -12.80
C PHE A 61 0.17 -11.19 -12.17
N SER A 62 -0.73 -12.18 -12.11
CA SER A 62 -2.01 -11.97 -11.44
C SER A 62 -1.76 -11.81 -9.95
N ARG A 63 -2.35 -10.77 -9.36
CA ARG A 63 -2.61 -10.81 -7.93
C ARG A 63 -3.53 -12.01 -7.72
N LYS A 64 -3.06 -13.07 -7.06
CA LYS A 64 -3.98 -14.04 -6.45
C LYS A 64 -5.01 -13.18 -5.72
N LYS A 65 -6.26 -13.19 -6.21
CA LYS A 65 -7.37 -12.63 -5.43
C LYS A 65 -7.23 -13.38 -4.12
N LYS A 66 -6.87 -12.67 -3.05
CA LYS A 66 -7.10 -13.19 -1.71
C LYS A 66 -8.60 -13.41 -1.74
N THR A 67 -9.03 -14.65 -1.99
CA THR A 67 -10.40 -15.07 -1.72
C THR A 67 -10.55 -14.60 -0.29
N SER A 68 -11.32 -13.53 -0.10
CA SER A 68 -11.60 -12.98 1.21
C SER A 68 -11.92 -14.21 2.03
N THR A 69 -11.06 -14.54 3.00
CA THR A 69 -11.23 -15.65 3.92
C THR A 69 -12.71 -15.73 4.17
N ALA A 70 -13.34 -16.84 3.72
CA ALA A 70 -14.77 -17.06 3.77
C ALA A 70 -15.29 -16.33 5.00
N ARG A 71 -16.09 -15.28 4.77
CA ARG A 71 -16.66 -14.42 5.82
C ARG A 71 -17.12 -15.38 6.88
N LYS A 72 -16.32 -15.56 7.95
CA LYS A 72 -16.73 -16.40 9.06
C LYS A 72 -18.03 -15.76 9.44
N THR A 73 -19.13 -16.48 9.29
CA THR A 73 -20.39 -16.17 9.94
C THR A 73 -20.02 -16.12 11.41
N ILE A 74 -19.60 -14.93 11.84
CA ILE A 74 -19.48 -14.57 13.24
C ILE A 74 -20.88 -14.88 13.74
N GLY A 75 -20.97 -15.95 14.54
CA GLY A 75 -22.22 -16.35 15.17
C GLY A 75 -22.89 -15.10 15.69
N GLN A 76 -24.21 -15.05 15.53
CA GLN A 76 -25.10 -13.98 15.98
C GLN A 76 -24.69 -13.50 17.37
N SER A 77 -23.76 -12.53 17.46
CA SER A 77 -23.52 -11.83 18.71
C SER A 77 -24.67 -10.84 18.78
N LEU A 78 -25.50 -11.00 19.81
CA LEU A 78 -26.60 -10.09 20.12
C LEU A 78 -26.21 -8.66 19.80
N GLY A 79 -27.03 -8.01 18.99
CA GLY A 79 -26.71 -6.76 18.34
C GLY A 79 -26.15 -5.74 19.32
N SER A 80 -24.90 -5.34 19.10
CA SER A 80 -24.43 -4.05 19.58
C SER A 80 -25.37 -3.01 18.99
N LYS A 81 -26.24 -2.41 19.83
CA LYS A 81 -27.14 -1.33 19.43
C LYS A 81 -26.28 -0.20 18.86
N LYS A 82 -26.13 -0.18 17.54
CA LYS A 82 -25.54 0.94 16.82
C LYS A 82 -26.53 2.08 17.05
N GLY A 83 -26.17 3.01 17.94
CA GLY A 83 -27.02 4.14 18.29
C GLY A 83 -27.49 4.83 17.02
N LYS A 84 -28.80 4.84 16.78
CA LYS A 84 -29.38 5.69 15.76
C LYS A 84 -29.33 7.10 16.33
N PHE A 85 -28.69 8.01 15.62
CA PHE A 85 -28.78 9.43 15.94
C PHE A 85 -30.23 9.86 15.68
N SER A 86 -30.96 10.18 16.74
CA SER A 86 -32.32 10.70 16.70
C SER A 86 -32.26 12.21 16.85
N HIS A 87 -32.78 12.94 15.87
CA HIS A 87 -33.03 14.37 16.01
C HIS A 87 -34.27 14.55 16.88
N SER A 88 -34.14 15.21 18.04
CA SER A 88 -35.33 15.77 18.71
C SER A 88 -35.72 17.06 17.97
N ASN A 89 -37.03 17.28 17.80
CA ASN A 89 -37.60 18.52 17.29
C ASN A 89 -38.03 19.46 18.43
N ASP A 90 -37.65 19.16 19.67
CA ASP A 90 -37.93 20.06 20.78
C ASP A 90 -37.19 21.38 20.59
N PRO A 91 -37.86 22.54 20.77
CA PRO A 91 -37.18 23.82 20.72
C PRO A 91 -36.10 23.86 21.79
N TYR A 92 -34.92 24.39 21.43
CA TYR A 92 -33.83 24.54 22.38
C TYR A 92 -34.26 25.49 23.52
N PRO A 93 -33.84 25.22 24.78
CA PRO A 93 -34.00 26.18 25.86
C PRO A 93 -33.25 27.46 25.48
N THR A 94 -33.97 28.56 25.27
CA THR A 94 -33.38 29.88 25.14
C THR A 94 -33.16 30.43 26.54
N GLU A 95 -32.09 29.97 27.18
CA GLU A 95 -31.57 30.63 28.37
C GLU A 95 -30.64 31.76 27.88
N ASP A 96 -30.94 32.97 28.33
CA ASP A 96 -30.34 34.21 27.92
C ASP A 96 -28.79 34.22 27.96
N THR A 97 -28.20 34.63 26.83
CA THR A 97 -27.01 35.47 26.73
C THR A 97 -25.87 35.23 27.72
N THR A 98 -24.91 34.37 27.36
CA THR A 98 -23.48 34.65 27.60
C THR A 98 -22.65 33.95 26.51
N ASP A 99 -22.26 34.70 25.48
CA ASP A 99 -21.17 34.30 24.58
C ASP A 99 -19.92 34.06 25.43
N SER A 100 -19.54 32.79 25.57
CA SER A 100 -18.34 32.40 26.29
C SER A 100 -17.12 32.79 25.44
N ILE A 101 -16.55 33.95 25.73
CA ILE A 101 -15.23 34.37 25.24
C ILE A 101 -14.23 33.24 25.55
N VAL A 102 -13.59 32.70 24.51
CA VAL A 102 -12.46 31.79 24.64
C VAL A 102 -11.25 32.62 25.03
N GLU A 103 -10.75 32.44 26.25
CA GLU A 103 -9.41 32.92 26.61
C GLU A 103 -8.35 32.10 25.84
N GLU A 104 -7.60 32.78 24.97
CA GLU A 104 -6.42 32.22 24.33
C GLU A 104 -5.36 31.90 25.40
N LYS A 105 -5.03 30.62 25.57
CA LYS A 105 -3.94 30.21 26.46
C LYS A 105 -2.60 30.56 25.81
N GLU A 106 -1.95 31.62 26.30
CA GLU A 106 -0.63 32.14 25.90
C GLU A 106 0.58 31.18 26.07
N ASN A 107 0.38 29.87 26.21
CA ASN A 107 1.46 28.92 26.55
C ASN A 107 1.93 28.04 25.38
N GLU A 108 2.00 28.58 24.17
CA GLU A 108 2.69 27.91 23.08
C GLU A 108 4.19 28.22 23.10
N LYS A 109 5.01 27.17 23.27
CA LYS A 109 6.47 27.25 23.22
C LYS A 109 6.91 27.81 21.86
N PRO A 110 7.83 28.79 21.79
CA PRO A 110 8.28 29.31 20.52
C PRO A 110 8.98 28.22 19.70
N PHE A 111 8.55 28.05 18.45
CA PHE A 111 9.22 27.18 17.49
C PHE A 111 10.37 27.95 16.82
N ASN A 112 11.56 27.35 16.78
CA ASN A 112 12.70 27.95 16.06
C ASN A 112 12.81 27.35 14.66
N LEU A 113 12.80 28.21 13.65
CA LEU A 113 12.94 27.84 12.25
C LEU A 113 14.43 27.60 11.92
N ILE A 114 14.79 26.37 11.55
CA ILE A 114 16.18 26.03 11.17
C ILE A 114 16.46 26.59 9.77
N GLN A 115 17.36 27.57 9.68
CA GLN A 115 17.87 28.05 8.39
C GLN A 115 18.91 27.07 7.83
N LYS A 116 18.82 26.76 6.54
CA LYS A 116 19.86 26.01 5.82
C LYS A 116 21.02 26.95 5.50
N GLY A 117 22.18 26.66 6.08
CA GLY A 117 23.44 27.36 5.81
C GLY A 117 23.88 27.22 4.36
N LYS A 118 24.63 28.22 3.89
CA LYS A 118 25.32 28.25 2.60
C LYS A 118 26.81 28.19 2.83
#